data_AF-X0XGY0-F1
#
_entry.id   AF-X0XGY0-F1
#
_cell.length_a   1.000
_cell.length_b   1.000
_cell.length_c   1.000
_cell.angle_alpha   90.00
_cell.angle_beta   90.00
_cell.angle_gamma   90.00
#
_symmetry.space_group_name_H-M   'P 1'
#
loop_
_entity.id
_entity.type
_entity.pdbx_description
1 polymer ?
#
loop_
_entity_poly.entity_id
_entity_poly.type
_entity_poly.pdbx_seq_one_letter_code
_entity_poly.pdbx_strand_id
1 'polypeptide(L)' 'YDLLADSGTMHFGAQRPGCWINFIPAGGLLLFPEASVSCMCPFPNMCSVAFKPATKNKAYTYYSSPGPMTP' A
#
# COMPACT_ATOMS: atom_id res chain seq x y z
N TYR A 1 10.23 2.98 5.26
CA TYR A 1 10.73 4.36 5.39
C TYR A 1 11.68 4.62 4.23
N ASP A 2 11.40 5.66 3.45
CA ASP A 2 12.23 6.12 2.34
C ASP A 2 13.12 7.25 2.83
N LEU A 3 14.43 7.03 2.81
CA LEU A 3 15.45 7.99 3.28
C LEU A 3 15.64 9.18 2.32
N LEU A 4 15.39 8.99 1.03
CA LEU A 4 15.61 10.02 0.01
C LEU A 4 14.43 10.99 -0.04
N ALA A 5 13.22 10.46 0.07
CA ALA A 5 11.99 11.26 0.06
C ALA A 5 11.50 11.63 1.48
N ASP A 6 12.24 11.25 2.53
CA ASP A 6 11.87 11.41 3.96
C ASP A 6 10.41 10.99 4.23
N SER A 7 10.01 9.82 3.73
CA SER A 7 8.63 9.37 3.79
C SER A 7 8.46 8.11 4.63
N GLY A 8 7.43 8.12 5.48
CA GLY A 8 7.04 6.99 6.34
C GLY A 8 6.65 5.73 5.57
N THR A 9 6.39 4.64 6.30
CA THR A 9 5.82 3.45 5.68
C THR A 9 4.38 3.73 5.24
N MET A 10 4.05 3.32 4.02
CA MET A 10 2.72 3.50 3.43
C MET A 10 2.02 2.16 3.31
N HIS A 11 0.75 2.12 3.70
CA HIS A 11 -0.11 0.97 3.47
C HIS A 11 -1.06 1.26 2.31
N PHE A 12 -1.20 0.30 1.40
CA PHE A 12 -2.26 0.32 0.40
C PHE A 12 -3.58 0.00 1.11
N GLY A 13 -4.29 1.05 1.54
CA GLY A 13 -5.59 0.91 2.19
C GLY A 13 -6.60 0.16 1.30
N ALA A 14 -7.59 -0.47 1.94
CA ALA A 14 -8.66 -1.23 1.30
C ALA A 14 -8.26 -2.52 0.55
N GLN A 15 -6.98 -2.89 0.56
CA GLN A 15 -6.47 -4.10 -0.08
C GLN A 15 -5.88 -5.03 0.98
N ARG A 16 -6.49 -6.20 1.18
CA ARG A 16 -5.95 -7.23 2.07
C ARG A 16 -5.06 -8.17 1.24
N PRO A 17 -3.74 -8.23 1.47
CA PRO A 17 -2.94 -9.29 0.87
C PRO A 17 -3.43 -10.66 1.38
N GLY A 18 -3.67 -11.59 0.47
CA GLY A 18 -3.94 -12.99 0.81
C GLY A 18 -2.69 -13.73 1.32
N CYS A 19 -2.83 -15.03 1.55
CA CYS A 19 -1.79 -15.88 2.13
C CYS A 19 -0.63 -16.20 1.17
N TRP A 20 -0.75 -15.83 -0.11
CA TRP A 20 0.28 -15.92 -1.15
C TRP A 20 0.80 -14.52 -1.50
N ILE A 21 1.90 -14.44 -2.25
CA ILE A 21 2.43 -13.19 -2.80
C ILE A 21 1.40 -12.58 -3.78
N ASN A 22 0.72 -11.52 -3.38
CA ASN A 22 -0.38 -10.91 -4.14
C ASN A 22 -0.08 -9.54 -4.73
N PHE A 23 1.09 -8.94 -4.48
CA PHE A 23 1.47 -7.68 -5.12
C PHE A 23 2.60 -7.96 -6.10
N ILE A 24 2.24 -8.04 -7.39
CA ILE A 24 3.14 -8.49 -8.46
C ILE A 24 3.49 -7.27 -9.33
N PRO A 25 4.72 -6.75 -9.27
CA PRO A 25 5.16 -5.69 -10.17
C PRO A 25 5.46 -6.30 -11.55
N ALA A 26 4.65 -5.96 -12.56
CA ALA A 26 4.80 -6.46 -13.92
C ALA A 26 4.29 -5.44 -14.95
N GLY A 27 4.99 -5.32 -16.08
CA GLY A 27 4.56 -4.45 -17.19
C GLY A 27 4.43 -2.97 -16.83
N GLY A 28 5.20 -2.48 -15.86
CA GLY A 28 5.10 -1.09 -15.36
C GLY A 28 3.89 -0.82 -14.47
N LEU A 29 3.14 -1.85 -14.10
CA LEU A 29 2.01 -1.79 -13.19
C LEU A 29 2.26 -2.67 -11.96
N LEU A 30 1.51 -2.43 -10.90
CA LEU A 30 1.43 -3.32 -9.76
C LEU A 30 0.09 -4.06 -9.82
N LEU A 31 0.15 -5.37 -10.02
CA LEU A 31 -1.02 -6.23 -10.17
C LEU A 31 -1.35 -6.89 -8.84
N PHE A 32 -2.63 -6.87 -8.48
CA PHE A 32 -3.19 -7.53 -7.32
C PHE A 32 -4.31 -8.48 -7.76
N PRO A 33 -4.05 -9.81 -7.82
CA PRO A 33 -5.10 -10.78 -8.07
C PRO A 33 -6.05 -10.86 -6.87
N GLU A 34 -7.31 -11.17 -7.15
CA GLU A 34 -8.37 -11.29 -6.14
C GLU A 34 -7.98 -12.31 -5.04
N ALA A 35 -8.12 -11.93 -3.77
CA ALA A 35 -7.73 -12.74 -2.62
C ALA A 35 -8.64 -12.53 -1.38
N SER A 36 -9.88 -12.10 -1.61
CA SER A 36 -10.83 -11.67 -0.59
C SER A 36 -11.80 -12.75 -0.12
N VAL A 37 -11.65 -14.00 -0.59
CA VAL A 37 -12.45 -15.17 -0.20
C VAL A 37 -12.54 -15.41 1.32
N SER A 38 -11.58 -14.91 2.10
CA SER A 38 -11.55 -14.99 3.57
C SER A 38 -11.67 -13.62 4.26
N CYS A 39 -12.12 -12.59 3.55
CA CYS A 39 -12.22 -11.25 4.11
C CYS A 39 -13.49 -11.12 4.96
N MET A 40 -13.35 -10.65 6.20
CA MET A 40 -14.48 -10.40 7.11
C MET A 40 -14.93 -8.93 7.11
N CYS A 41 -14.36 -8.10 6.24
CA CYS A 41 -14.76 -6.70 6.13
C CYS A 41 -16.19 -6.60 5.59
N PRO A 42 -17.00 -5.63 6.07
CA PRO A 42 -18.37 -5.44 5.57
C PRO A 42 -18.45 -5.01 4.10
N PHE A 43 -17.34 -4.55 3.52
CA PHE A 43 -17.19 -4.17 2.12
C PHE A 43 -15.89 -4.76 1.54
N PRO A 44 -15.86 -6.07 1.21
CA PRO A 44 -14.68 -6.66 0.61
C PRO A 44 -14.55 -6.24 -0.86
N ASN A 45 -13.36 -5.79 -1.26
CA ASN A 45 -13.04 -5.57 -2.67
C ASN A 45 -12.82 -6.93 -3.36
N MET A 46 -13.92 -7.56 -3.82
CA MET A 46 -13.90 -8.85 -4.52
C MET A 46 -13.56 -8.68 -6.01
N CYS A 47 -12.36 -8.18 -6.29
CA CYS A 47 -11.87 -8.02 -7.67
C CYS A 47 -10.34 -8.07 -7.73
N SER A 48 -9.82 -8.25 -8.93
CA SER A 48 -8.40 -8.02 -9.22
C SER A 48 -8.18 -6.55 -9.53
N VAL A 49 -7.08 -5.98 -9.05
CA VAL A 49 -6.77 -4.54 -9.18
C VAL A 49 -5.41 -4.33 -9.83
N ALA A 50 -5.30 -3.31 -10.67
CA ALA A 50 -4.04 -2.87 -11.26
C ALA A 50 -3.76 -1.42 -10.84
N PHE A 51 -2.61 -1.19 -10.21
CA PHE A 51 -2.16 0.15 -9.86
C PHE A 51 -1.20 0.67 -10.91
N LYS A 52 -1.43 1.91 -11.33
CA LYS A 52 -0.45 2.67 -12.10
C LYS A 52 0.46 3.47 -11.18
N PRO A 53 1.74 3.64 -11.53
CA PRO A 53 2.60 4.60 -10.87
C PRO A 53 1.97 6.00 -10.86
N ALA A 54 2.10 6.70 -9.73
CA ALA A 54 1.62 8.07 -9.59
C ALA A 54 2.76 8.96 -9.09
N THR A 55 2.98 10.08 -9.77
CA THR A 55 4.01 11.07 -9.38
C THR A 55 3.65 11.81 -8.10
N LYS A 56 2.35 12.02 -7.85
CA LYS A 56 1.86 12.71 -6.66
C LYS A 56 1.74 11.72 -5.51
N ASN A 57 2.59 11.86 -4.49
CA ASN A 57 2.41 11.14 -3.24
C ASN A 57 1.14 11.66 -2.54
N LYS A 58 0.11 10.81 -2.45
CA LYS A 58 -1.17 11.11 -1.78
C LYS A 58 -1.27 10.45 -0.40
N ALA A 59 -0.19 9.84 0.09
CA ALA A 59 -0.25 9.06 1.31
C ALA A 59 -0.22 9.93 2.56
N TYR A 60 -1.05 9.57 3.53
CA TYR A 60 -0.84 9.93 4.93
C TYR A 60 0.22 9.00 5.49
N THR A 61 1.48 9.45 5.55
CA THR A 61 2.59 8.67 6.10
C THR A 61 2.71 8.88 7.61
N TYR A 62 2.78 7.79 8.38
CA TYR A 62 3.20 7.84 9.77
C TYR A 62 4.74 7.90 9.82
N TYR A 63 5.29 9.00 10.28
CA TYR A 63 6.72 9.13 10.55
C TYR A 63 6.94 8.92 12.06
N SER A 64 7.71 7.90 12.43
CA SER A 64 8.26 7.81 13.78
C SER A 64 9.54 8.65 13.80
N SER A 65 9.49 9.89 14.29
CA SER A 65 10.72 10.65 14.52
C SER A 65 11.46 10.03 15.71
N PRO A 66 12.67 9.46 15.54
CA PRO A 66 13.52 9.12 16.68
C PRO A 66 14.36 10.36 17.01
N GLY A 67 13.72 11.46 17.42
CA GLY A 67 14.42 12.71 17.69
C GLY A 67 13.53 13.80 18.28
N PRO A 68 14.09 14.71 19.09
CA PRO A 68 13.32 15.81 19.66
C PRO A 68 12.82 16.74 18.54
N MET A 69 11.52 17.00 18.51
CA MET A 69 10.95 18.07 17.70
C MET A 69 11.28 19.41 18.36
N THR A 70 12.50 19.90 18.17
CA THR A 70 12.81 21.29 18.48
C THR A 70 12.37 22.17 17.30
N PRO A 71 11.77 23.35 17.56
CA PRO A 71 11.50 24.33 16.51
C PRO A 71 12.77 24.77 15.79
#